data_AF-A0A7L5ZIU0-F1
#
_entry.id   AF-A0A7L5ZIU0-F1
#
_cell.length_a   1.000
_cell.length_b   1.000
_cell.length_c   1.000
_cell.angle_alpha   90.00
_cell.angle_beta   90.00
_cell.angle_gamma   90.00
#
_symmetry.space_group_name_H-M   'P 1'
#
loop_
_entity.id
_entity.type
_entity.pdbx_description
1 polymer ?
#
loop_
_entity_poly.entity_id
_entity_poly.type
_entity_poly.pdbx_seq_one_letter_code
_entity_poly.pdbx_strand_id
1 'polypeptide(L)'
;MADGRTRHGRLRTGRRAGRHRVGLGCPVELGLRGTAVLAALGGLWAISRTVGLGLAARLPRWALRLPRSLGAGLAALAATSAALFVVALVVGSDRIAMVQSSLRLDLVGQAMLLVLTLAYLPNLLTWAASYTLGAGFTFGSGTIVSPGIVQLGLLPAIPVLGALPPNGPGNPWSYAWLACGVLVGAVAGVAQVRGLGRTSLIGRLGQAALAGLITAAVLLVLAVVSRGDLGSVRLVGLGPDLVDLSWLAPAALVVGATLGALVHWFVGGRVEPPAPEEAETVVVTAGEQVTVPLGR
;
A
#
# COMPACT_ATOMS: atom_id res chain seq x y z
N MET A 1 -18.34 -75.99 18.35
CA MET A 1 -18.88 -75.13 17.28
C MET A 1 -18.74 -73.68 17.78
N ALA A 2 -17.91 -72.88 17.10
CA ALA A 2 -17.65 -71.42 17.23
C ALA A 2 -17.34 -70.86 18.64
N ASP A 3 -16.09 -70.55 19.01
CA ASP A 3 -15.14 -69.52 18.51
C ASP A 3 -15.65 -68.08 18.58
N GLY A 4 -14.87 -67.22 19.24
CA GLY A 4 -15.21 -65.83 19.54
C GLY A 4 -14.13 -65.11 20.37
N ARG A 5 -12.86 -65.24 19.98
CA ARG A 5 -11.76 -64.39 20.47
C ARG A 5 -12.03 -62.93 20.12
N THR A 6 -12.09 -62.03 21.09
CA THR A 6 -11.87 -60.59 20.86
C THR A 6 -10.72 -60.07 21.71
N ARG A 7 -9.78 -59.47 20.98
CA ARG A 7 -8.43 -59.06 21.36
C ARG A 7 -8.46 -57.84 22.29
N HIS A 8 -7.74 -57.91 23.42
CA HIS A 8 -7.33 -56.72 24.16
C HIS A 8 -6.29 -55.94 23.34
N GLY A 9 -6.75 -54.91 22.63
CA GLY A 9 -5.90 -53.93 21.96
C GLY A 9 -5.22 -53.01 22.96
N ARG A 10 -3.91 -53.18 23.13
CA ARG A 10 -3.03 -52.13 23.67
C ARG A 10 -3.00 -50.97 22.68
N LEU A 11 -3.40 -49.78 23.11
CA LEU A 11 -3.03 -48.54 22.44
C LEU A 11 -2.41 -47.56 23.45
N ARG A 12 -1.08 -47.55 23.36
CA ARG A 12 -0.12 -46.51 23.77
C ARG A 12 -0.77 -45.15 24.05
N THR A 13 -0.82 -44.77 25.32
CA THR A 13 -0.91 -43.38 25.74
C THR A 13 0.40 -42.68 25.38
N GLY A 14 0.45 -42.17 24.15
CA GLY A 14 1.51 -41.30 23.68
C GLY A 14 1.49 -39.98 24.47
N ARG A 15 2.29 -39.92 25.53
CA ARG A 15 2.64 -38.71 26.28
C ARG A 15 3.40 -37.76 25.33
N ARG A 16 2.67 -37.04 24.47
CA ARG A 16 3.22 -35.89 23.74
C ARG A 16 3.42 -34.80 24.78
N ALA A 17 4.66 -34.67 25.24
CA ALA A 17 5.15 -33.50 25.94
C ALA A 17 4.79 -32.28 25.09
N GLY A 18 3.78 -31.53 25.53
CA GLY A 18 3.48 -30.21 25.05
C GLY A 18 4.70 -29.34 25.31
N ARG A 19 5.52 -29.15 24.28
CA ARG A 19 6.44 -28.02 24.22
C ARG A 19 5.58 -26.76 24.19
N HIS A 20 5.18 -26.29 25.37
CA HIS A 20 4.83 -24.89 25.57
C HIS A 20 6.12 -24.12 25.28
N ARG A 21 6.30 -23.73 24.02
CA ARG A 21 7.21 -22.64 23.69
C ARG A 21 6.59 -21.40 24.31
N VAL A 22 7.04 -21.11 25.53
CA VAL A 22 6.92 -19.82 26.16
C VAL A 22 7.62 -18.84 25.22
N GLY A 23 6.85 -18.25 24.30
CA GLY A 23 7.28 -17.11 23.53
C GLY A 23 7.23 -15.90 24.44
N LEU A 24 8.24 -15.73 25.29
CA LEU A 24 8.60 -14.45 25.87
C LEU A 24 9.06 -13.54 24.71
N GLY A 25 8.10 -13.07 23.91
CA GLY A 25 8.30 -12.03 22.92
C GLY A 25 8.58 -10.74 23.70
N CYS A 26 9.86 -10.39 23.80
CA CYS A 26 10.28 -9.12 24.36
C CYS A 26 9.54 -7.96 23.65
N PRO A 27 9.15 -6.88 24.35
CA PRO A 27 8.57 -5.67 23.74
C PRO A 27 9.47 -5.02 22.66
N VAL A 28 10.72 -5.47 22.54
CA VAL A 28 11.69 -5.07 21.53
C VAL A 28 11.34 -5.61 20.11
N GLU A 29 10.72 -6.79 19.98
CA GLU A 29 10.33 -7.32 18.66
C GLU A 29 9.20 -6.51 18.01
N LEU A 30 8.35 -5.86 18.82
CA LEU A 30 7.26 -5.02 18.35
C LEU A 30 7.76 -3.68 17.80
N GLY A 31 8.78 -3.10 18.45
CA GLY A 31 9.48 -1.90 17.97
C GLY A 31 10.32 -2.15 16.72
N LEU A 32 10.88 -3.35 16.57
CA LEU A 32 11.70 -3.75 15.42
C LEU A 32 10.88 -3.87 14.13
N ARG A 33 9.60 -4.27 14.21
CA ARG A 33 8.73 -4.43 13.04
C ARG A 33 8.14 -3.12 12.52
N GLY A 34 7.78 -2.18 13.42
CA GLY A 34 7.32 -0.84 13.04
C GLY A 34 8.44 0.02 12.43
N THR A 35 9.65 -0.08 12.98
CA THR A 35 10.86 0.55 12.40
C THR A 35 11.24 -0.10 11.07
N ALA A 36 11.04 -1.40 10.88
CA ALA A 36 11.23 -2.05 9.57
C ALA A 36 10.29 -1.49 8.50
N VAL A 37 9.05 -1.11 8.83
CA VAL A 37 8.13 -0.47 7.87
C VAL A 37 8.57 0.96 7.55
N LEU A 38 8.99 1.76 8.52
CA LEU A 38 9.52 3.11 8.28
C LEU A 38 10.86 3.08 7.53
N ALA A 39 11.73 2.12 7.85
CA ALA A 39 12.97 1.88 7.14
C ALA A 39 12.73 1.28 5.76
N ALA A 40 11.66 0.50 5.55
CA ALA A 40 11.26 0.03 4.24
C ALA A 40 10.67 1.16 3.39
N LEU A 41 9.82 2.02 3.94
CA LEU A 41 9.25 3.16 3.22
C LEU A 41 10.32 4.23 2.93
N GLY A 42 11.13 4.59 3.93
CA GLY A 42 12.24 5.52 3.82
C GLY A 42 13.40 4.98 2.99
N GLY A 43 13.73 3.70 3.16
CA GLY A 43 14.72 2.98 2.37
C GLY A 43 14.28 2.79 0.92
N LEU A 44 13.01 2.47 0.66
CA LEU A 44 12.48 2.34 -0.70
C LEU A 44 12.34 3.71 -1.38
N TRP A 45 12.01 4.77 -0.63
CA TRP A 45 12.06 6.15 -1.11
C TRP A 45 13.50 6.61 -1.39
N ALA A 46 14.47 6.27 -0.54
CA ALA A 46 15.88 6.56 -0.75
C ALA A 46 16.45 5.78 -1.95
N ILE A 47 16.20 4.47 -2.02
CA ILE A 47 16.54 3.57 -3.14
C ILE A 47 15.92 4.09 -4.45
N SER A 48 14.69 4.61 -4.40
CA SER A 48 14.05 5.23 -5.57
C SER A 48 14.79 6.45 -6.11
N ARG A 49 15.57 7.14 -5.27
CA ARG A 49 16.43 8.27 -5.65
C ARG A 49 17.86 7.87 -5.96
N THR A 50 18.40 6.81 -5.34
CA THR A 50 19.84 6.48 -5.39
C THR A 50 20.22 5.40 -6.41
N VAL A 51 19.28 4.57 -6.89
CA VAL A 51 19.56 3.48 -7.86
C VAL A 51 19.98 3.98 -9.26
N GLY A 52 20.00 5.30 -9.48
CA GLY A 52 20.40 5.94 -10.73
C GLY A 52 21.87 5.76 -11.19
N LEU A 53 22.75 5.12 -10.41
CA LEU A 53 24.21 5.14 -10.72
C LEU A 53 24.84 3.78 -11.07
N GLY A 54 24.22 2.63 -10.73
CA GLY A 54 24.84 1.30 -10.92
C GLY A 54 24.12 0.35 -11.90
N LEU A 55 22.78 0.36 -11.92
CA LEU A 55 21.98 -0.51 -12.82
C LEU A 55 21.63 0.16 -14.16
N ALA A 56 21.90 1.46 -14.31
CA ALA A 56 21.63 2.23 -15.52
C ALA A 56 22.34 1.69 -16.78
N ALA A 57 23.47 1.02 -16.60
CA ALA A 57 24.24 0.45 -17.70
C ALA A 57 23.68 -0.88 -18.26
N ARG A 58 22.76 -1.56 -17.56
CA ARG A 58 22.29 -2.91 -17.94
C ARG A 58 20.77 -3.05 -18.12
N LEU A 59 19.99 -2.02 -17.79
CA LEU A 59 18.53 -2.07 -17.86
C LEU A 59 17.98 -1.21 -19.01
N PRO A 60 16.90 -1.66 -19.67
CA PRO A 60 16.21 -0.84 -20.66
C PRO A 60 15.63 0.43 -20.03
N ARG A 61 15.54 1.53 -20.79
CA ARG A 61 15.16 2.87 -20.30
C ARG A 61 13.83 2.93 -19.53
N TRP A 62 12.92 1.98 -19.76
CA TRP A 62 11.65 1.87 -19.04
C TRP A 62 11.82 1.32 -17.62
N ALA A 63 12.78 0.41 -17.39
CA ALA A 63 13.02 -0.22 -16.09
C ALA A 63 13.69 0.76 -15.11
N LEU A 64 14.46 1.72 -15.62
CA LEU A 64 15.05 2.80 -14.82
C LEU A 64 14.00 3.77 -14.24
N ARG A 65 12.75 3.71 -14.72
CA ARG A 65 11.64 4.54 -14.21
C ARG A 65 10.81 3.84 -13.15
N LEU A 66 10.92 2.52 -13.02
CA LEU A 66 10.21 1.73 -12.01
C LEU A 66 10.41 2.28 -10.58
N PRO A 67 11.61 2.70 -10.14
CA PRO A 67 11.78 3.19 -8.79
C PRO A 67 10.99 4.50 -8.55
N ARG A 68 10.97 5.39 -9.53
CA ARG A 68 10.22 6.66 -9.43
C ARG A 68 8.70 6.43 -9.46
N SER A 69 8.23 5.52 -10.29
CA SER A 69 6.82 5.12 -10.33
C SER A 69 6.39 4.48 -9.01
N LEU A 70 7.20 3.55 -8.49
CA LEU A 70 6.97 2.93 -7.19
C LEU A 70 6.95 3.96 -6.06
N GLY A 71 7.92 4.88 -6.04
CA GLY A 71 7.95 5.97 -5.06
C GLY A 71 6.71 6.86 -5.13
N ALA A 72 6.22 7.19 -6.33
CA ALA A 72 5.00 7.97 -6.51
C ALA A 72 3.74 7.19 -6.05
N GLY A 73 3.65 5.90 -6.39
CA GLY A 73 2.56 5.02 -5.97
C GLY A 73 2.50 4.86 -4.45
N LEU A 74 3.65 4.61 -3.80
CA LEU A 74 3.73 4.49 -2.35
C LEU A 74 3.47 5.82 -1.64
N ALA A 75 3.93 6.95 -2.18
CA ALA A 75 3.62 8.27 -1.64
C ALA A 75 2.11 8.57 -1.73
N ALA A 76 1.48 8.25 -2.86
CA ALA A 76 0.03 8.38 -3.02
C ALA A 76 -0.72 7.48 -2.03
N LEU A 77 -0.28 6.23 -1.89
CA LEU A 77 -0.85 5.28 -0.94
C LEU A 77 -0.75 5.78 0.50
N ALA A 78 0.44 6.24 0.90
CA ALA A 78 0.66 6.81 2.23
C ALA A 78 -0.21 8.05 2.47
N ALA A 79 -0.36 8.92 1.47
CA ALA A 79 -1.22 10.10 1.56
C ALA A 79 -2.70 9.71 1.71
N THR A 80 -3.20 8.75 0.93
CA THR A 80 -4.59 8.27 1.05
C THR A 80 -4.85 7.57 2.37
N SER A 81 -3.92 6.75 2.86
CA SER A 81 -4.02 6.10 4.17
C SER A 81 -3.99 7.11 5.32
N ALA A 82 -3.13 8.13 5.22
CA ALA A 82 -3.05 9.19 6.22
C ALA A 82 -4.32 10.03 6.24
N ALA A 83 -4.87 10.37 5.07
CA ALA A 83 -6.15 11.07 4.97
C ALA A 83 -7.29 10.26 5.61
N LEU A 84 -7.40 8.96 5.31
CA LEU A 84 -8.37 8.07 5.93
C LEU A 84 -8.19 8.01 7.45
N PHE A 85 -6.95 7.88 7.92
CA PHE A 85 -6.65 7.83 9.35
C PHE A 85 -7.06 9.12 10.06
N VAL A 86 -6.75 10.29 9.49
CA VAL A 86 -7.18 11.59 10.04
C VAL A 86 -8.71 11.69 10.07
N VAL A 87 -9.40 11.31 8.99
CA VAL A 87 -10.87 11.31 8.96
C VAL A 87 -11.44 10.40 10.05
N ALA A 88 -10.87 9.20 10.23
CA ALA A 88 -11.27 8.28 11.28
C ALA A 88 -11.07 8.88 12.69
N LEU A 89 -9.94 9.56 12.93
CA LEU A 89 -9.69 10.25 14.20
C LEU A 89 -10.69 11.38 14.46
N VAL A 90 -11.03 12.19 13.45
CA VAL A 90 -12.00 13.28 13.59
C VAL A 90 -13.40 12.72 13.89
N VAL A 91 -13.84 11.73 13.11
CA VAL A 91 -15.17 11.12 13.24
C VAL A 91 -15.30 10.32 14.55
N GLY A 92 -14.22 9.72 15.04
CA GLY A 92 -14.20 8.97 16.30
C GLY A 92 -13.77 9.77 17.53
N SER A 93 -13.54 11.07 17.41
CA SER A 93 -12.97 11.93 18.47
C SER A 93 -13.71 11.81 19.81
N ASP A 94 -15.04 11.78 19.80
CA ASP A 94 -15.84 11.61 21.02
C ASP A 94 -15.56 10.27 21.72
N ARG A 95 -15.46 9.18 20.96
CA ARG A 95 -15.15 7.85 21.50
C ARG A 95 -13.72 7.78 22.03
N ILE A 96 -12.78 8.41 21.32
CA ILE A 96 -11.39 8.53 21.75
C ILE A 96 -11.33 9.27 23.11
N ALA A 97 -12.04 10.38 23.26
CA ALA A 97 -12.11 11.17 24.49
C ALA A 97 -12.76 10.40 25.64
N MET A 98 -13.83 9.63 25.38
CA MET A 98 -14.46 8.76 26.38
C MET A 98 -13.48 7.69 26.89
N VAL A 99 -12.76 7.02 25.98
CA VAL A 99 -11.76 6.02 26.38
C VAL A 99 -10.63 6.69 27.16
N GLN A 100 -10.08 7.80 26.67
CA GLN A 100 -8.98 8.50 27.33
C GLN A 100 -9.35 9.01 28.74
N SER A 101 -10.57 9.51 28.93
CA SER A 101 -11.07 9.93 30.26
C SER A 101 -11.26 8.75 31.22
N SER A 102 -11.61 7.56 30.71
CA SER A 102 -11.73 6.34 31.53
C SER A 102 -10.37 5.83 32.04
N LEU A 103 -9.28 6.06 31.29
CA LEU A 103 -7.93 5.66 31.69
C LEU A 103 -7.31 6.60 32.74
N ARG A 104 -7.87 7.80 32.98
CA ARG A 104 -7.34 8.82 33.91
C ARG A 104 -5.83 9.06 33.76
N LEU A 105 -5.35 9.13 32.52
CA LEU A 105 -3.93 9.35 32.23
C LEU A 105 -3.48 10.74 32.66
N ASP A 106 -2.36 10.80 33.37
CA ASP A 106 -1.61 12.01 33.64
C ASP A 106 -0.92 12.53 32.37
N LEU A 107 -0.33 13.73 32.42
CA LEU A 107 0.31 14.35 31.25
C LEU A 107 1.42 13.47 30.65
N VAL A 108 2.18 12.76 31.50
CA VAL A 108 3.23 11.83 31.08
C VAL A 108 2.63 10.60 30.41
N GLY A 109 1.56 10.02 30.97
CA GLY A 109 0.84 8.91 30.36
C GLY A 109 0.26 9.26 28.99
N GLN A 110 -0.28 10.48 28.83
CA GLN A 110 -0.77 10.97 27.54
C GLN A 110 0.37 11.13 26.52
N ALA A 111 1.51 11.70 26.92
CA ALA A 111 2.67 11.85 26.06
C ALA A 111 3.25 10.49 25.64
N MET A 112 3.36 9.54 26.57
CA MET A 112 3.80 8.16 26.26
C MET A 112 2.84 7.45 25.31
N LEU A 113 1.54 7.62 25.50
CA LEU A 113 0.53 7.04 24.61
C LEU A 113 0.60 7.64 23.20
N LEU A 114 0.85 8.94 23.09
CA LEU A 114 1.09 9.60 21.81
C LEU A 114 2.33 9.04 21.12
N VAL A 115 3.45 8.90 21.85
CA VAL A 115 4.69 8.32 21.32
C VAL A 115 4.46 6.87 20.87
N LEU A 116 3.75 6.07 21.65
CA LEU A 116 3.40 4.70 21.28
C LEU A 116 2.51 4.65 20.03
N THR A 117 1.54 5.54 19.92
CA THR A 117 0.66 5.65 18.75
C THR A 117 1.46 6.05 17.52
N LEU A 118 2.39 7.00 17.64
CA LEU A 118 3.28 7.41 16.55
C LEU A 118 4.24 6.28 16.13
N ALA A 119 4.74 5.49 17.10
CA ALA A 119 5.57 4.32 16.81
C ALA A 119 4.79 3.22 16.07
N TYR A 120 3.50 3.07 16.37
CA TYR A 120 2.62 2.09 15.72
C TYR A 120 1.93 2.62 14.44
N LEU A 121 2.03 3.93 14.17
CA LEU A 121 1.44 4.60 13.02
C LEU A 121 1.74 3.95 11.66
N PRO A 122 2.95 3.46 11.37
CA PRO A 122 3.25 2.82 10.07
C PRO A 122 2.40 1.57 9.84
N ASN A 123 2.13 0.82 10.90
CA ASN A 123 1.27 -0.35 10.83
C ASN A 123 -0.19 0.07 10.58
N LEU A 124 -0.66 1.09 11.32
CA LEU A 124 -2.00 1.65 11.14
C LEU A 124 -2.23 2.16 9.72
N LEU A 125 -1.24 2.83 9.11
CA LEU A 125 -1.34 3.29 7.72
C LEU A 125 -1.39 2.15 6.71
N THR A 126 -0.72 1.03 6.99
CA THR A 126 -0.81 -0.18 6.17
C THR A 126 -2.19 -0.83 6.29
N TRP A 127 -2.81 -0.77 7.47
CA TRP A 127 -4.15 -1.30 7.69
C TRP A 127 -5.20 -0.39 7.05
N ALA A 128 -5.02 0.93 7.14
CA ALA A 128 -5.79 1.92 6.41
C ALA A 128 -5.68 1.70 4.89
N ALA A 129 -4.49 1.40 4.37
CA ALA A 129 -4.31 1.06 2.95
C ALA A 129 -5.15 -0.16 2.55
N SER A 130 -5.15 -1.22 3.36
CA SER A 130 -5.99 -2.40 3.16
C SER A 130 -7.48 -2.05 3.15
N TYR A 131 -7.92 -1.16 4.05
CA TYR A 131 -9.29 -0.67 4.09
C TYR A 131 -9.66 0.13 2.84
N THR A 132 -8.78 1.03 2.36
CA THR A 132 -9.02 1.79 1.11
C THR A 132 -9.12 0.90 -0.13
N LEU A 133 -8.55 -0.30 -0.09
CA LEU A 133 -8.64 -1.28 -1.19
C LEU A 133 -9.85 -2.22 -1.05
N GLY A 134 -10.60 -2.11 0.04
CA GLY A 134 -11.78 -2.92 0.32
C GLY A 134 -11.54 -4.21 1.09
N ALA A 135 -10.28 -4.64 1.24
CA ALA A 135 -9.93 -5.87 1.94
C ALA A 135 -10.15 -5.77 3.46
N GLY A 136 -10.00 -4.56 4.02
CA GLY A 136 -10.19 -4.34 5.45
C GLY A 136 -9.08 -4.93 6.32
N PHE A 137 -9.35 -5.06 7.62
CA PHE A 137 -8.42 -5.61 8.60
C PHE A 137 -9.16 -6.19 9.80
N THR A 138 -8.45 -6.98 10.61
CA THR A 138 -8.97 -7.66 11.79
C THR A 138 -8.22 -7.23 13.06
N PHE A 139 -8.97 -7.13 14.16
CA PHE A 139 -8.52 -6.78 15.51
C PHE A 139 -8.72 -7.96 16.48
N GLY A 140 -8.32 -9.16 16.06
CA GLY A 140 -8.46 -10.39 16.82
C GLY A 140 -9.57 -11.30 16.30
N SER A 141 -9.72 -12.45 16.93
CA SER A 141 -10.66 -13.49 16.50
C SER A 141 -12.11 -13.00 16.48
N GLY A 142 -12.77 -13.09 15.33
CA GLY A 142 -14.18 -12.71 15.16
C GLY A 142 -14.41 -11.21 14.99
N THR A 143 -13.39 -10.46 14.57
CA THR A 143 -13.53 -9.05 14.23
C THR A 143 -13.18 -8.81 12.77
N ILE A 144 -13.95 -7.97 12.09
CA ILE A 144 -13.67 -7.53 10.74
C ILE A 144 -14.08 -6.06 10.59
N VAL A 145 -13.18 -5.28 10.01
CA VAL A 145 -13.45 -3.88 9.66
C VAL A 145 -13.15 -3.72 8.18
N SER A 146 -14.20 -3.71 7.37
CA SER A 146 -14.15 -3.44 5.94
C SER A 146 -15.13 -2.32 5.58
N PRO A 147 -14.98 -1.66 4.42
CA PRO A 147 -15.93 -0.65 3.97
C PRO A 147 -17.36 -1.16 3.84
N GLY A 148 -17.55 -2.48 3.65
CA GLY A 148 -18.87 -3.10 3.50
C GLY A 148 -19.49 -3.57 4.81
N ILE A 149 -18.68 -4.07 5.75
CA ILE A 149 -19.17 -4.57 7.04
C ILE A 149 -18.19 -4.27 8.16
N VAL A 150 -18.73 -3.83 9.29
CA VAL A 150 -17.95 -3.59 10.52
C VAL A 150 -18.54 -4.44 11.63
N GLN A 151 -17.78 -5.46 12.03
CA GLN A 151 -18.08 -6.33 13.13
C GLN A 151 -16.92 -6.30 14.12
N LEU A 152 -17.10 -5.49 15.15
CA LEU A 152 -16.19 -5.28 16.25
C LEU A 152 -16.61 -6.18 17.41
N GLY A 153 -15.66 -6.97 17.90
CA GLY A 153 -15.81 -7.78 19.10
C GLY A 153 -15.49 -6.97 20.36
N LEU A 154 -14.91 -7.61 21.37
CA LEU A 154 -14.39 -6.92 22.55
C LEU A 154 -13.08 -6.21 22.18
N LEU A 155 -13.09 -4.90 21.99
CA LEU A 155 -11.87 -4.13 21.76
C LEU A 155 -11.16 -3.78 23.08
N PRO A 156 -9.82 -3.79 23.09
CA PRO A 156 -9.07 -3.29 24.22
C PRO A 156 -9.28 -1.77 24.36
N ALA A 157 -9.13 -1.26 25.58
CA ALA A 157 -9.27 0.16 25.90
C ALA A 157 -8.05 0.97 25.42
N ILE A 158 -7.81 1.00 24.10
CA ILE A 158 -6.78 1.79 23.45
C ILE A 158 -7.48 2.96 22.74
N PRO A 159 -7.18 4.23 23.09
CA PRO A 159 -7.89 5.39 22.56
C PRO A 159 -7.98 5.42 21.03
N VAL A 160 -6.89 5.09 20.31
CA VAL A 160 -6.85 5.08 18.83
C VAL A 160 -7.93 4.18 18.20
N LEU A 161 -8.39 3.14 18.91
CA LEU A 161 -9.43 2.23 18.42
C LEU A 161 -10.83 2.87 18.48
N GLY A 162 -11.01 3.94 19.24
CA GLY A 162 -12.23 4.76 19.20
C GLY A 162 -12.48 5.39 17.83
N ALA A 163 -11.44 5.52 17.00
CA ALA A 163 -11.51 6.00 15.62
C ALA A 163 -12.27 5.05 14.67
N LEU A 164 -12.44 3.78 15.07
CA LEU A 164 -13.11 2.79 14.22
C LEU A 164 -14.59 3.16 14.02
N PRO A 165 -15.15 2.84 12.84
CA PRO A 165 -16.57 2.99 12.61
C PRO A 165 -17.40 2.14 13.60
N PRO A 166 -18.65 2.54 13.91
CA PRO A 166 -19.51 1.75 14.76
C PRO A 166 -19.87 0.40 14.12
N ASN A 167 -20.26 -0.56 14.96
CA ASN A 167 -20.75 -1.86 14.54
C ASN A 167 -21.98 -1.77 13.65
N GLY A 168 -21.98 -2.52 12.54
CA GLY A 168 -23.12 -2.62 11.64
C GLY A 168 -22.75 -2.65 10.16
N PRO A 169 -23.74 -2.44 9.27
CA PRO A 169 -23.48 -2.29 7.85
C PRO A 169 -22.57 -1.07 7.60
N GLY A 170 -21.67 -1.21 6.62
CA GLY A 170 -20.78 -0.13 6.23
C GLY A 170 -21.53 1.11 5.78
N ASN A 171 -21.08 2.29 6.21
CA ASN A 171 -21.61 3.56 5.72
C ASN A 171 -21.35 3.67 4.20
N PRO A 172 -22.32 4.05 3.35
CA PRO A 172 -22.11 4.27 1.93
C PRO A 172 -20.91 5.15 1.57
N TRP A 173 -20.59 6.16 2.40
CA TRP A 173 -19.40 7.00 2.23
C TRP A 173 -18.07 6.26 2.38
N SER A 174 -18.06 5.09 3.02
CA SER A 174 -16.87 4.25 3.11
C SER A 174 -16.43 3.75 1.73
N TYR A 175 -17.36 3.55 0.81
CA TYR A 175 -17.04 3.11 -0.56
C TYR A 175 -16.30 4.18 -1.38
N ALA A 176 -16.41 5.47 -1.02
CA ALA A 176 -15.64 6.52 -1.67
C ALA A 176 -14.13 6.30 -1.53
N TRP A 177 -13.68 5.65 -0.45
CA TRP A 177 -12.27 5.30 -0.27
C TRP A 177 -11.76 4.25 -1.24
N LEU A 178 -12.64 3.43 -1.83
CA LEU A 178 -12.26 2.49 -2.90
C LEU A 178 -11.77 3.22 -4.15
N ALA A 179 -12.36 4.38 -4.45
CA ALA A 179 -11.90 5.24 -5.54
C ALA A 179 -10.47 5.75 -5.29
N CYS A 180 -10.11 6.00 -4.02
CA CYS A 180 -8.74 6.39 -3.67
C CYS A 180 -7.73 5.27 -4.02
N GLY A 181 -8.07 3.99 -3.82
CA GLY A 181 -7.23 2.87 -4.26
C GLY A 181 -6.93 2.89 -5.76
N VAL A 182 -7.95 3.17 -6.57
CA VAL A 182 -7.80 3.32 -8.04
C VAL A 182 -6.94 4.55 -8.38
N LEU A 183 -7.13 5.67 -7.67
CA LEU A 183 -6.31 6.89 -7.85
C LEU A 183 -4.83 6.63 -7.53
N VAL A 184 -4.52 5.86 -6.48
CA VAL A 184 -3.15 5.46 -6.14
C VAL A 184 -2.52 4.69 -7.31
N GLY A 185 -3.25 3.72 -7.86
CA GLY A 185 -2.83 3.00 -9.08
C GLY A 185 -2.57 3.96 -10.23
N ALA A 186 -3.49 4.89 -10.49
CA ALA A 186 -3.37 5.88 -11.56
C ALA A 186 -2.13 6.76 -11.41
N VAL A 187 -1.82 7.22 -10.19
CA VAL A 187 -0.59 8.00 -9.93
C VAL A 187 0.66 7.17 -10.26
N ALA A 188 0.72 5.91 -9.84
CA ALA A 188 1.83 5.01 -10.15
C ALA A 188 1.98 4.79 -11.67
N GLY A 189 0.87 4.49 -12.35
CA GLY A 189 0.83 4.26 -13.79
C GLY A 189 1.25 5.48 -14.60
N VAL A 190 0.69 6.65 -14.28
CA VAL A 190 1.07 7.91 -14.94
C VAL A 190 2.54 8.24 -14.67
N ALA A 191 3.05 8.04 -13.45
CA ALA A 191 4.47 8.24 -13.14
C ALA A 191 5.39 7.30 -13.94
N GLN A 192 4.94 6.08 -14.25
CA GLN A 192 5.68 5.14 -15.09
C GLN A 192 5.71 5.57 -16.56
N VAL A 193 4.56 6.02 -17.10
CA VAL A 193 4.44 6.33 -18.53
C VAL A 193 4.85 7.75 -18.90
N ARG A 194 4.91 8.67 -17.92
CA ARG A 194 5.37 10.05 -18.10
C ARG A 194 6.79 10.04 -18.68
N GLY A 195 6.95 10.66 -19.86
CA GLY A 195 8.24 10.79 -20.53
C GLY A 195 8.78 9.51 -21.18
N LEU A 196 7.95 8.48 -21.34
CA LEU A 196 8.23 7.44 -22.33
C LEU A 196 8.12 8.06 -23.72
N GLY A 197 9.04 7.68 -24.61
CA GLY A 197 9.00 8.09 -26.02
C GLY A 197 7.81 7.51 -26.78
N ARG A 198 7.92 7.46 -28.11
CA ARG A 198 6.93 6.80 -28.97
C ARG A 198 6.98 5.30 -28.69
N THR A 199 6.04 4.82 -27.87
CA THR A 199 5.83 3.41 -27.55
C THR A 199 4.39 3.09 -27.89
N SER A 200 4.12 1.88 -28.38
CA SER A 200 2.76 1.42 -28.64
C SER A 200 1.90 1.54 -27.38
N LEU A 201 0.58 1.76 -27.58
CA LEU A 201 -0.37 1.84 -26.47
C LEU A 201 -0.31 0.59 -25.58
N ILE A 202 -0.22 -0.58 -26.20
CA ILE A 202 -0.08 -1.88 -25.52
C ILE A 202 1.18 -1.91 -24.64
N GLY A 203 2.32 -1.40 -25.12
CA GLY A 203 3.55 -1.33 -24.35
C GLY A 203 3.44 -0.39 -23.14
N ARG A 204 2.76 0.76 -23.30
CA ARG A 204 2.50 1.70 -22.19
C ARG A 204 1.59 1.10 -21.13
N LEU A 205 0.50 0.46 -21.55
CA LEU A 205 -0.44 -0.20 -20.65
C LEU A 205 0.23 -1.36 -19.92
N GLY A 206 1.04 -2.17 -20.60
CA GLY A 206 1.81 -3.26 -19.98
C GLY A 206 2.81 -2.76 -18.93
N GLN A 207 3.52 -1.67 -19.20
CA GLN A 207 4.44 -1.06 -18.24
C GLN A 207 3.72 -0.43 -17.04
N ALA A 208 2.58 0.22 -17.26
CA ALA A 208 1.76 0.76 -16.18
C ALA A 208 1.15 -0.36 -15.32
N ALA A 209 0.67 -1.44 -15.93
CA ALA A 209 0.19 -2.62 -15.23
C ALA A 209 1.29 -3.24 -14.36
N LEU A 210 2.51 -3.38 -14.89
CA LEU A 210 3.65 -3.87 -14.13
C LEU A 210 3.97 -2.97 -12.92
N ALA A 211 3.91 -1.65 -13.08
CA ALA A 211 4.12 -0.72 -11.97
C ALA A 211 3.03 -0.84 -10.88
N GLY A 212 1.76 -0.97 -11.29
CA GLY A 212 0.65 -1.24 -10.38
C GLY A 212 0.83 -2.56 -9.62
N LEU A 213 1.25 -3.62 -10.33
CA LEU A 213 1.51 -4.94 -9.75
C LEU A 213 2.66 -4.92 -8.74
N ILE A 214 3.77 -4.23 -9.06
CA ILE A 214 4.90 -4.08 -8.13
C ILE A 214 4.45 -3.30 -6.88
N THR A 215 3.66 -2.24 -7.05
CA THR A 215 3.13 -1.47 -5.92
C THR A 215 2.23 -2.33 -5.03
N ALA A 216 1.37 -3.16 -5.63
CA ALA A 216 0.54 -4.13 -4.91
C ALA A 216 1.37 -5.18 -4.16
N ALA A 217 2.43 -5.70 -4.79
CA ALA A 217 3.34 -6.66 -4.16
C ALA A 217 4.06 -6.05 -2.95
N VAL A 218 4.54 -4.81 -3.06
CA VAL A 218 5.15 -4.10 -1.93
C VAL A 218 4.15 -3.89 -0.80
N LEU A 219 2.91 -3.51 -1.11
CA LEU A 219 1.85 -3.38 -0.12
C LEU A 219 1.54 -4.72 0.57
N LEU A 220 1.51 -5.83 -0.17
CA LEU A 220 1.30 -7.17 0.42
C LEU A 220 2.44 -7.55 1.37
N VAL A 221 3.69 -7.25 1.00
CA VAL A 221 4.84 -7.46 1.89
C VAL A 221 4.70 -6.62 3.16
N LEU A 222 4.34 -5.34 3.01
CA LEU A 222 4.07 -4.45 4.15
C LEU A 222 2.93 -4.99 5.02
N ALA A 223 1.85 -5.51 4.42
CA ALA A 223 0.72 -6.09 5.13
C ALA A 223 1.09 -7.39 5.87
N VAL A 224 2.02 -8.19 5.35
CA VAL A 224 2.58 -9.35 6.06
C VAL A 224 3.41 -8.91 7.26
N VAL A 225 4.30 -7.93 7.08
CA VAL A 225 5.18 -7.44 8.15
C VAL A 225 4.41 -6.71 9.25
N SER A 226 3.33 -6.02 8.87
CA SER A 226 2.48 -5.25 9.76
C SER A 226 1.53 -6.11 10.62
N ARG A 227 1.47 -7.43 10.37
CA ARG A 227 0.68 -8.34 11.20
C ARG A 227 1.43 -8.80 12.44
N GLY A 228 0.68 -8.96 13.53
CA GLY A 228 1.24 -9.39 14.80
C GLY A 228 0.17 -9.82 15.78
N ASP A 229 0.60 -10.58 16.78
CA ASP A 229 -0.22 -10.98 17.90
C ASP A 229 0.19 -10.13 19.11
N LEU A 230 -0.76 -9.43 19.73
CA LEU A 230 -0.52 -8.63 20.94
C LEU A 230 -0.86 -9.40 22.22
N GLY A 231 -1.29 -10.65 22.13
CA GLY A 231 -1.63 -11.46 23.30
C GLY A 231 -1.89 -12.93 22.96
N SER A 232 -2.20 -13.73 23.98
CA SER A 232 -2.26 -15.20 23.86
C SER A 232 -3.65 -15.78 23.61
N VAL A 233 -4.74 -15.03 23.82
CA VAL A 233 -6.11 -15.59 23.77
C VAL A 233 -7.07 -14.82 22.86
N ARG A 234 -7.07 -13.48 22.88
CA ARG A 234 -8.05 -12.66 22.12
C ARG A 234 -7.45 -11.67 21.12
N LEU A 235 -6.15 -11.38 21.22
CA LEU A 235 -5.42 -10.46 20.35
C LEU A 235 -4.46 -11.22 19.43
N VAL A 236 -4.96 -12.33 18.87
CA VAL A 236 -4.24 -13.16 17.89
C VAL A 236 -4.79 -12.84 16.50
N GLY A 237 -3.92 -12.65 15.53
CA GLY A 237 -4.24 -12.37 14.14
C GLY A 237 -4.60 -10.91 13.88
N LEU A 238 -3.86 -9.95 14.43
CA LEU A 238 -4.10 -8.53 14.15
C LEU A 238 -3.47 -8.12 12.83
N GLY A 239 -4.27 -7.49 11.98
CA GLY A 239 -3.84 -6.72 10.82
C GLY A 239 -4.64 -7.02 9.55
N PRO A 240 -4.08 -6.75 8.35
CA PRO A 240 -4.86 -6.80 7.11
C PRO A 240 -5.31 -8.22 6.75
N ASP A 241 -6.52 -8.34 6.22
CA ASP A 241 -6.95 -9.62 5.63
C ASP A 241 -6.16 -9.84 4.33
N LEU A 242 -5.20 -10.76 4.37
CA LEU A 242 -4.38 -11.04 3.19
C LEU A 242 -5.12 -11.74 2.09
N VAL A 243 -6.11 -12.57 2.42
CA VAL A 243 -6.80 -13.36 1.40
C VAL A 243 -7.47 -12.36 0.48
N ASP A 244 -8.21 -11.43 1.07
CA ASP A 244 -8.89 -10.37 0.32
C ASP A 244 -7.91 -9.37 -0.30
N LEU A 245 -6.87 -8.96 0.44
CA LEU A 245 -5.89 -8.02 -0.06
C LEU A 245 -5.08 -8.59 -1.25
N SER A 246 -4.86 -9.90 -1.30
CA SER A 246 -4.04 -10.55 -2.33
C SER A 246 -4.62 -10.41 -3.74
N TRP A 247 -5.95 -10.34 -3.86
CA TRP A 247 -6.62 -10.15 -5.16
C TRP A 247 -7.15 -8.73 -5.32
N LEU A 248 -7.63 -8.07 -4.25
CA LEU A 248 -8.11 -6.69 -4.33
C LEU A 248 -7.01 -5.67 -4.60
N ALA A 249 -5.82 -5.82 -3.98
CA ALA A 249 -4.73 -4.86 -4.16
C ALA A 249 -4.21 -4.86 -5.61
N PRO A 250 -3.88 -6.00 -6.23
CA PRO A 250 -3.50 -6.02 -7.63
C PRO A 250 -4.62 -5.55 -8.55
N ALA A 251 -5.87 -5.98 -8.31
CA ALA A 251 -7.01 -5.57 -9.14
C ALA A 251 -7.17 -4.05 -9.16
N ALA A 252 -7.28 -3.40 -8.00
CA ALA A 252 -7.49 -1.96 -7.92
C ALA A 252 -6.28 -1.16 -8.46
N LEU A 253 -5.06 -1.57 -8.11
CA LEU A 253 -3.85 -0.83 -8.49
C LEU A 253 -3.48 -1.00 -9.96
N VAL A 254 -3.65 -2.20 -10.54
CA VAL A 254 -3.42 -2.44 -11.98
C VAL A 254 -4.47 -1.74 -12.82
N VAL A 255 -5.75 -1.83 -12.44
CA VAL A 255 -6.83 -1.11 -13.12
C VAL A 255 -6.60 0.40 -13.04
N GLY A 256 -6.28 0.93 -11.85
CA GLY A 256 -5.91 2.33 -11.70
C GLY A 256 -4.73 2.73 -12.57
N ALA A 257 -3.65 1.95 -12.56
CA ALA A 257 -2.43 2.27 -13.31
C ALA A 257 -2.65 2.28 -14.83
N THR A 258 -3.40 1.30 -15.35
CA THR A 258 -3.75 1.23 -16.77
C THR A 258 -4.69 2.36 -17.18
N LEU A 259 -5.70 2.70 -16.37
CA LEU A 259 -6.57 3.87 -16.60
C LEU A 259 -5.78 5.18 -16.59
N GLY A 260 -4.90 5.36 -15.60
CA GLY A 260 -4.03 6.54 -15.53
C GLY A 260 -3.14 6.67 -16.77
N ALA A 261 -2.53 5.58 -17.22
CA ALA A 261 -1.73 5.56 -18.43
C ALA A 261 -2.55 5.87 -19.70
N LEU A 262 -3.78 5.35 -19.79
CA LEU A 262 -4.70 5.60 -20.89
C LEU A 262 -5.10 7.08 -20.95
N VAL A 263 -5.51 7.66 -19.81
CA VAL A 263 -5.84 9.09 -19.70
C VAL A 263 -4.64 9.95 -20.08
N HIS A 264 -3.44 9.61 -19.59
CA HIS A 264 -2.23 10.34 -19.96
C HIS A 264 -1.93 10.29 -21.46
N TRP A 265 -2.18 9.15 -22.11
CA TRP A 265 -2.03 9.01 -23.56
C TRP A 265 -3.01 9.90 -24.33
N PHE A 266 -4.29 9.91 -23.95
CA PHE A 266 -5.30 10.77 -24.58
C PHE A 266 -4.99 12.26 -24.42
N VAL A 267 -4.50 12.68 -23.25
CA VAL A 267 -4.13 14.08 -22.99
C VAL A 267 -2.84 14.47 -23.72
N GLY A 268 -1.87 13.56 -23.81
CA GLY A 268 -0.58 13.80 -24.46
C GLY A 268 -0.61 13.76 -26.00
N GLY A 269 -1.66 13.20 -26.61
CA GLY A 269 -1.81 13.10 -28.06
C GLY A 269 -2.20 14.39 -28.79
N ARG A 270 -2.33 15.52 -28.08
CA ARG A 270 -2.70 16.83 -28.66
C ARG A 270 -1.54 17.80 -28.85
N VAL A 271 -0.32 17.40 -28.50
CA VAL A 271 0.87 18.20 -28.78
C VAL A 271 1.47 17.66 -30.08
N GLU A 272 0.93 18.12 -31.19
CA GLU A 272 1.60 18.00 -32.48
C GLU A 272 2.96 18.69 -32.32
N PRO A 273 4.09 18.01 -32.56
CA PRO A 273 5.36 18.72 -32.73
C PRO A 273 5.13 19.82 -33.77
N PRO A 274 5.73 21.02 -33.63
CA PRO A 274 5.78 21.92 -34.77
C PRO A 274 6.24 21.08 -35.96
N ALA A 275 5.48 21.13 -37.06
CA ALA A 275 5.81 20.44 -38.30
C ALA A 275 7.32 20.58 -38.49
N PRO A 276 8.05 19.51 -38.89
CA PRO A 276 9.44 19.69 -39.27
C PRO A 276 9.44 20.85 -40.25
N GLU A 277 9.95 22.00 -39.79
CA GLU A 277 10.21 23.14 -40.63
C GLU A 277 10.98 22.50 -41.77
N GLU A 278 10.36 22.45 -42.95
CA GLU A 278 10.96 21.86 -44.12
C GLU A 278 12.35 22.46 -44.12
N ALA A 279 13.34 21.63 -43.80
CA ALA A 279 14.71 22.01 -43.96
C ALA A 279 14.75 22.27 -45.44
N GLU A 280 14.63 23.55 -45.80
CA GLU A 280 14.83 24.06 -47.12
C GLU A 280 16.19 23.51 -47.47
N THR A 281 16.18 22.38 -48.17
CA THR A 281 17.35 21.84 -48.82
C THR A 281 17.66 22.88 -49.86
N VAL A 282 18.33 23.94 -49.43
CA VAL A 282 19.17 24.76 -50.27
C VAL A 282 20.21 23.78 -50.75
N VAL A 283 19.90 23.16 -51.89
CA VAL A 283 20.88 22.52 -52.74
C VAL A 283 21.84 23.65 -53.08
N VAL A 284 22.92 23.76 -52.30
CA VAL A 284 24.07 24.58 -52.64
C VAL A 284 24.71 23.90 -53.84
N THR A 285 24.11 24.14 -55.01
CA THR A 285 24.80 23.95 -56.28
C THR A 285 25.93 24.95 -56.26
N ALA A 286 27.15 24.44 -56.36
CA ALA A 286 28.37 25.22 -56.37
C ALA A 286 28.25 26.43 -57.31
N GLY A 287 28.52 27.63 -56.80
CA GLY A 287 29.20 28.64 -57.60
C GLY A 287 28.53 29.97 -57.92
N GLU A 288 27.47 30.42 -57.24
CA GLU A 288 27.01 31.82 -57.47
C GLU A 288 26.50 32.51 -56.20
N GLN A 289 27.32 33.45 -55.71
CA GLN A 289 26.92 34.39 -54.67
C GLN A 289 26.09 35.50 -55.29
N VAL A 290 24.78 35.50 -55.03
CA VAL A 290 23.92 36.65 -55.33
C VAL A 290 23.77 37.49 -54.07
N THR A 291 24.43 38.64 -54.05
CA THR A 291 24.23 39.70 -53.04
C THR A 291 22.84 40.32 -53.20
N VAL A 292 22.01 40.22 -52.16
CA VAL A 292 20.73 40.94 -52.06
C VAL A 292 20.97 42.32 -51.43
N PRO A 293 20.58 43.44 -52.07
CA PRO A 293 20.70 44.75 -51.46
C PRO A 293 19.57 44.97 -50.44
N LEU A 294 19.92 45.42 -49.23
CA LEU A 294 18.96 45.89 -48.24
C LEU A 294 18.40 47.24 -48.70
N GLY A 295 17.19 47.22 -49.27
CA GLY A 295 16.35 48.39 -49.49
C GLY A 295 15.54 48.70 -48.22
N ARG A 296 15.59 49.97 -47.81
CA ARG A 296 15.03 50.57 -46.59
C ARG A 296 13.56 50.26 -46.31
#